data_AF-A0A0S8C770-F1
#
_entry.id   AF-A0A0S8C770-F1
#
_cell.length_a   1.000
_cell.length_b   1.000
_cell.length_c   1.000
_cell.angle_alpha   90.00
_cell.angle_beta   90.00
_cell.angle_gamma   90.00
#
_symmetry.space_group_name_H-M   'P 1'
#
loop_
_entity.id
_entity.type
_entity.pdbx_description
1 polymer ?
#
loop_
_entity_poly.entity_id
_entity_poly.type
_entity_poly.pdbx_seq_one_letter_code
_entity_poly.pdbx_strand_id
1 'polypeptide(L)'
;MTNAEISQIFLEIAELLRLKKDNIFKIRAYEKAARAIAELTVDAKQLVDEGKLREIPGVGEAINKKIIELVNTGKLAFYERLKAEFPEKASSFQGRH
;
A
#
# COMPACT_ATOMS: atom_id res chain seq x y z
N MET A 1 12.72 2.33 -2.64
CA MET A 1 11.36 1.78 -2.72
C MET A 1 10.74 2.25 -4.02
N THR A 2 10.30 1.32 -4.86
CA THR A 2 9.73 1.63 -6.18
C THR A 2 8.20 1.68 -6.15
N ASN A 3 7.58 2.28 -7.17
CA ASN A 3 6.12 2.31 -7.35
C ASN A 3 5.52 0.90 -7.31
N ALA A 4 6.19 -0.07 -7.95
CA ALA A 4 5.77 -1.46 -7.96
C ALA A 4 5.74 -2.07 -6.55
N GLU A 5 6.75 -1.80 -5.71
CA GLU A 5 6.78 -2.28 -4.33
C GLU A 5 5.65 -1.70 -3.47
N ILE A 6 5.39 -0.38 -3.60
CA ILE A 6 4.29 0.27 -2.89
C ILE A 6 2.95 -0.34 -3.33
N SER A 7 2.75 -0.50 -4.64
CA SER A 7 1.55 -1.12 -5.19
C SER A 7 1.34 -2.54 -4.64
N GLN A 8 2.38 -3.36 -4.65
CA GLN A 8 2.34 -4.73 -4.12
C GLN A 8 1.91 -4.75 -2.65
N ILE A 9 2.51 -3.93 -1.80
CA ILE A 9 2.16 -3.86 -0.37
C ILE A 9 0.70 -3.44 -0.19
N PHE A 10 0.21 -2.48 -0.97
CA PHE A 10 -1.19 -2.04 -0.89
C PHE A 10 -2.17 -3.12 -1.39
N LEU A 11 -1.81 -3.89 -2.44
CA LEU A 11 -2.58 -5.04 -2.88
C LEU A 11 -2.64 -6.13 -1.81
N GLU A 12 -1.51 -6.45 -1.18
CA GLU A 12 -1.49 -7.41 -0.08
C GLU A 12 -2.38 -6.96 1.08
N ILE A 13 -2.32 -5.68 1.47
CA ILE A 13 -3.22 -5.12 2.49
C ILE A 13 -4.69 -5.33 2.11
N ALA A 14 -5.05 -5.05 0.86
CA ALA A 14 -6.41 -5.25 0.38
C ALA A 14 -6.85 -6.72 0.50
N GLU A 15 -5.97 -7.64 0.13
CA GLU A 15 -6.22 -9.08 0.19
C GLU A 15 -6.34 -9.58 1.64
N LEU A 16 -5.47 -9.14 2.54
CA LEU A 16 -5.53 -9.46 3.97
C LEU A 16 -6.83 -8.92 4.61
N LEU A 17 -7.23 -7.70 4.26
CA LEU A 17 -8.50 -7.12 4.71
C LEU A 17 -9.70 -7.91 4.15
N ARG A 18 -9.59 -8.43 2.93
CA ARG A 18 -10.62 -9.29 2.31
C ARG A 18 -10.76 -10.62 3.05
N LEU A 19 -9.64 -11.24 3.42
CA LEU A 19 -9.62 -12.46 4.24
C LEU A 19 -10.25 -12.21 5.62
N LYS A 20 -9.95 -11.06 6.22
CA LYS A 20 -10.57 -10.62 7.48
C LYS A 20 -12.06 -10.32 7.37
N LYS A 21 -12.62 -10.30 6.14
CA LYS A 21 -13.97 -9.79 5.83
C LYS A 21 -14.20 -8.41 6.44
N ASP A 22 -13.16 -7.56 6.41
CA ASP A 22 -13.24 -6.18 6.86
C ASP A 22 -14.08 -5.36 5.86
N ASN A 23 -14.01 -4.04 5.98
CA ASN A 23 -14.86 -3.16 5.20
C ASN A 23 -14.50 -3.18 3.70
N ILE A 24 -15.46 -3.58 2.86
CA ILE A 24 -15.35 -3.64 1.39
C ILE A 24 -14.92 -2.29 0.80
N PHE A 25 -15.36 -1.18 1.40
CA PHE A 25 -14.97 0.16 0.98
C PHE A 25 -13.46 0.39 1.15
N LYS A 26 -12.86 -0.10 2.25
CA LYS A 26 -11.41 -0.02 2.48
C LYS A 26 -10.66 -0.88 1.48
N ILE A 27 -11.06 -2.13 1.30
CA ILE A 27 -10.43 -3.08 0.36
C ILE A 27 -10.33 -2.46 -1.03
N ARG A 28 -11.45 -1.94 -1.55
CA ARG A 28 -11.50 -1.28 -2.86
C ARG A 28 -10.64 -0.02 -2.93
N ALA A 29 -10.53 0.74 -1.84
CA ALA A 29 -9.66 1.91 -1.79
C ALA A 29 -8.18 1.51 -1.91
N TYR A 30 -7.75 0.46 -1.20
CA TYR A 30 -6.37 -0.05 -1.31
C TYR A 30 -6.08 -0.62 -2.70
N GLU A 31 -6.98 -1.39 -3.29
CA GLU A 31 -6.81 -1.90 -4.66
C GLU A 31 -6.68 -0.77 -5.69
N LYS A 32 -7.56 0.23 -5.62
CA LYS A 32 -7.51 1.39 -6.52
C LYS A 32 -6.21 2.17 -6.37
N ALA A 33 -5.81 2.45 -5.12
CA ALA A 33 -4.57 3.15 -4.84
C ALA A 33 -3.36 2.38 -5.37
N ALA A 34 -3.29 1.08 -5.11
CA ALA A 34 -2.20 0.24 -5.61
C ALA A 34 -2.11 0.25 -7.13
N ARG A 35 -3.25 0.11 -7.82
CA ARG A 35 -3.28 0.12 -9.28
C ARG A 35 -2.82 1.47 -9.83
N ALA A 36 -3.36 2.56 -9.29
CA ALA A 36 -3.01 3.89 -9.71
C ALA A 36 -1.50 4.16 -9.51
N ILE A 37 -0.92 3.72 -8.38
CA ILE A 37 0.52 3.85 -8.10
C ILE A 37 1.36 3.02 -9.08
N ALA A 38 0.94 1.81 -9.42
CA ALA A 38 1.65 0.97 -10.40
C ALA A 38 1.63 1.58 -11.81
N GLU A 39 0.57 2.30 -12.17
CA GLU A 39 0.42 3.00 -13.45
C GLU A 39 1.14 4.36 -13.48
N LEU A 40 1.70 4.82 -12.36
CA LEU A 40 2.44 6.08 -12.33
C LEU A 40 3.75 5.98 -13.11
N THR A 41 3.93 6.91 -14.05
CA THR A 41 5.19 7.12 -14.77
C THR A 41 6.28 7.74 -13.89
N VAL A 42 5.89 8.49 -12.86
CA VAL A 42 6.80 9.19 -11.94
C VAL A 42 6.88 8.47 -10.60
N ASP A 43 8.02 8.55 -9.91
CA ASP A 43 8.18 7.95 -8.59
C ASP A 43 7.17 8.49 -7.57
N ALA A 44 6.55 7.58 -6.83
CA ALA A 44 5.63 7.91 -5.74
C ALA A 44 6.30 8.81 -4.70
N LYS A 45 7.61 8.67 -4.49
CA LYS A 45 8.39 9.56 -3.62
C LYS A 45 8.37 11.01 -4.10
N GLN A 46 8.48 11.23 -5.41
CA GLN A 46 8.41 12.57 -5.97
C GLN A 46 7.01 13.15 -5.81
N LEU A 47 5.96 12.36 -6.08
CA LEU A 47 4.57 12.79 -5.86
C LEU A 47 4.24 13.08 -4.39
N VAL A 48 4.88 12.36 -3.46
CA VAL A 48 4.80 12.64 -2.02
C VAL A 48 5.42 13.99 -1.70
N ASP A 49 6.61 14.28 -2.23
CA ASP A 49 7.32 15.54 -2.03
C ASP A 49 6.54 16.73 -2.62
N GLU A 50 5.99 16.56 -3.83
CA GLU A 50 5.15 17.55 -4.50
C GLU A 50 3.73 17.65 -3.88
N GLY A 51 3.34 16.75 -2.98
CA GLY A 51 2.00 16.70 -2.39
C GLY A 51 0.87 16.32 -3.35
N LYS A 52 1.20 15.87 -4.56
CA LYS A 52 0.27 15.53 -5.66
C LYS A 52 -0.34 14.15 -5.55
N LEU A 53 0.13 13.32 -4.62
CA LEU A 53 -0.37 11.97 -4.41
C LEU A 53 -1.88 11.93 -4.07
N ARG A 54 -2.42 13.01 -3.47
CA ARG A 54 -3.86 13.17 -3.18
C ARG A 54 -4.71 13.41 -4.42
N GLU A 55 -4.10 13.83 -5.53
CA GLU A 55 -4.80 14.04 -6.80
C GLU A 55 -5.08 12.71 -7.52
N ILE A 56 -4.44 11.62 -7.06
CA ILE A 56 -4.60 10.30 -7.66
C ILE A 56 -6.01 9.75 -7.36
N PRO A 57 -6.80 9.41 -8.39
CA PRO A 57 -8.14 8.87 -8.20
C PRO A 57 -8.09 7.52 -7.46
N GLY A 58 -8.70 7.49 -6.28
CA GLY A 58 -8.71 6.31 -5.39
C GLY A 58 -7.74 6.40 -4.21
N VAL A 59 -6.83 7.39 -4.19
CA VAL A 59 -5.98 7.68 -3.03
C VAL A 59 -6.68 8.66 -2.10
N GLY A 60 -7.35 8.13 -1.08
CA GLY A 60 -7.93 8.95 -0.02
C GLY A 60 -6.88 9.49 0.96
N GLU A 61 -7.28 10.40 1.86
CA GLU A 61 -6.38 11.01 2.86
C GLU A 61 -5.64 9.98 3.73
N ALA A 62 -6.33 8.92 4.13
CA ALA A 62 -5.76 7.84 4.94
C ALA A 62 -4.71 7.03 4.17
N ILE A 63 -4.97 6.76 2.89
CA ILE A 63 -4.04 6.04 2.01
C ILE A 63 -2.82 6.91 1.74
N ASN A 64 -3.03 8.20 1.43
CA ASN A 64 -1.95 9.15 1.23
C ASN A 64 -0.97 9.18 2.41
N LYS A 65 -1.47 9.33 3.64
CA LYS A 65 -0.61 9.31 4.85
C LYS A 65 0.19 8.01 4.97
N LYS A 66 -0.42 6.87 4.64
CA LYS A 66 0.24 5.55 4.66
C LYS A 66 1.32 5.42 3.60
N ILE A 67 1.10 5.96 2.40
CA ILE A 67 2.11 5.94 1.33
C ILE A 67 3.28 6.83 1.75
N ILE A 68 3.01 8.02 2.29
CA ILE A 68 4.04 8.92 2.80
C ILE A 68 4.87 8.22 3.88
N GLU A 69 4.21 7.58 4.86
CA GLU A 69 4.89 6.81 5.90
C GLU A 69 5.75 5.71 5.27
N LEU A 70 5.16 4.86 4.42
CA LEU A 70 5.85 3.74 3.78
C LEU A 70 7.06 4.18 2.94
N VAL A 71 6.96 5.30 2.22
CA VAL A 71 8.05 5.87 1.42
C VAL A 71 9.16 6.44 2.30
N ASN A 72 8.82 7.06 3.44
CA ASN A 72 9.80 7.68 4.34
C ASN A 72 10.49 6.66 5.25
N THR A 73 9.74 5.73 5.83
CA THR A 73 10.24 4.75 6.81
C THR A 73 10.66 3.43 6.16
N GLY A 74 10.17 3.14 4.95
CA GLY A 74 10.28 1.83 4.31
C GLY A 74 9.36 0.76 4.91
N LYS A 75 8.56 1.10 5.94
CA LYS A 75 7.70 0.15 6.66
C LYS A 75 6.37 0.77 7.01
N LEU A 76 5.29 0.03 6.79
CA LEU A 76 3.95 0.46 7.17
C LEU A 76 3.49 -0.32 8.39
N ALA A 77 3.33 0.37 9.53
CA ALA A 77 2.90 -0.27 10.78
C ALA A 77 1.55 -0.99 10.63
N PHE A 78 0.67 -0.46 9.77
CA PHE A 78 -0.60 -1.10 9.45
C PHE A 78 -0.43 -2.44 8.73
N TYR A 79 0.52 -2.52 7.80
CA TYR A 79 0.85 -3.76 7.08
C TYR A 79 1.53 -4.76 8.01
N GLU A 80 2.45 -4.32 8.87
CA GLU A 80 3.10 -5.20 9.86
C GLU A 80 2.08 -5.82 10.83
N ARG A 81 1.11 -5.04 11.30
CA ARG A 81 0.02 -5.57 12.14
C ARG A 81 -0.84 -6.58 11.39
N LEU A 82 -1.23 -6.30 10.15
CA LEU A 82 -1.98 -7.25 9.33
C LEU A 82 -1.18 -8.52 9.07
N LYS A 83 0.11 -8.42 8.76
CA LYS A 83 1.01 -9.57 8.62
C LYS A 83 1.08 -10.42 9.89
N ALA A 84 1.12 -9.79 11.06
CA ALA A 84 1.11 -10.51 12.33
C ALA A 84 -0.21 -11.25 12.59
N GLU A 85 -1.34 -10.73 12.10
CA GLU A 85 -2.64 -11.45 12.14
C GLU A 85 -2.68 -12.62 11.13
N PHE A 86 -1.90 -12.56 10.05
CA PHE A 86 -1.86 -13.56 8.97
C PHE A 86 -0.45 -14.11 8.73
N PRO A 87 0.12 -14.88 9.67
CA PRO A 87 1.51 -15.36 9.59
C PRO A 87 1.77 -16.28 8.39
N GLU A 88 0.76 -17.02 7.90
CA GLU A 88 0.89 -17.91 6.76
C GLU A 88 1.26 -17.19 5.45
N LYS A 89 0.86 -15.92 5.27
CA LYS A 89 1.26 -15.12 4.10
C LYS A 89 2.57 -14.37 4.32
N ALA A 90 2.92 -14.07 5.56
CA ALA A 90 4.10 -13.27 5.88
C ALA A 90 5.42 -13.96 5.48
N SER A 91 5.43 -15.30 5.49
CA SER A 91 6.59 -16.15 5.23
C SER A 91 7.03 -16.18 3.75
N SER A 92 6.19 -15.75 2.80
CA SER A 92 6.47 -15.91 1.37
C SER A 92 7.37 -14.81 0.75
N PHE A 93 7.65 -13.72 1.47
CA PHE A 93 8.42 -12.59 0.90
C PHE A 93 9.83 -12.42 1.49
N GLN A 94 10.22 -13.18 2.52
CA GLN A 94 11.52 -13.00 3.19
C GLN A 94 12.69 -13.70 2.45
N GLY A 95 12.57 -13.99 1.16
CA GLY A 95 13.54 -14.83 0.47
C GLY A 95 13.69 -14.55 -1.02
N ARG A 96 14.04 -13.32 -1.41
CA ARG A 96 14.88 -13.09 -2.61
C ARG A 96 15.77 -11.88 -2.36
N HIS A 97 17.01 -12.18 -1.97
CA HIS A 97 18.14 -11.25 -1.97
C HIS A 97 19.14 -11.72 -3.03
#